data_AF-A0ABC8VC63-F1
#
_entry.id   AF-A0ABC8VC63-F1
#
_cell.length_a   1.000
_cell.length_b   1.000
_cell.length_c   1.000
_cell.angle_alpha   90.00
_cell.angle_beta   90.00
_cell.angle_gamma   90.00
#
_symmetry.space_group_name_H-M   'P 1'
#
loop_
_entity.id
_entity.type
_entity.pdbx_description
1 polymer ?
#
loop_
_entity_poly.entity_id
_entity_poly.type
_entity_poly.pdbx_seq_one_letter_code
_entity_poly.pdbx_strand_id
1 'polypeptide(L)'
;MAPPLPAVSDPQTLESPHPPKPRATPNPNPSPPPAGPGSPQRRFFQAAADGDLQLFKRTAAALDAGKDRIREAVEAVKSRGARALHVAAGSGKMSVCTYLVEELLVDVNASGDSGDTPLAYAVRSGTLDIVQYLLDHGANPDEPNGKGSTSLHLAAAGGNCEIVKALLSKGANVNSFCDTGTPLHMAAFSKQDGAMKILLDHHADCNKVFNTVCTPLFVALTAGSLKCVKLLIKAGADVKGVGSVTPLIIAVNNGLTDFYSCLLEAGADPDVRDDFGHLPIELAAYNNRRKDVEILLPVTSRVPYVRDWSVDGIISFVKSMPSVEDDPMSKMKPDDIKLEGSKAYKRKDYATAVKLYSMAADRCPDDSTLYSNRCLCWLKMGQGDQALSDSGICRMQRPGWAKACYLQGAAQMLLKDYKKACDAYLDGLKLDPANVEIEKALCEAINCLKTSQATK
;
A
#
# COMPACT_ATOMS: atom_id res chain seq x y z
N MET A 1 1.79 31.60 78.23
CA MET A 1 2.41 32.92 78.05
C MET A 1 1.30 33.94 77.84
N ALA A 2 1.40 35.06 78.51
CA ALA A 2 0.43 36.15 78.63
C ALA A 2 0.12 36.88 77.27
N PRO A 3 -1.00 37.65 77.19
CA PRO A 3 -1.47 38.42 76.00
C PRO A 3 -0.70 39.78 75.90
N PRO A 4 -1.01 40.84 75.09
CA PRO A 4 -2.26 41.20 74.38
C PRO A 4 -2.14 41.96 73.01
N LEU A 5 -3.32 42.30 72.43
CA LEU A 5 -3.64 43.47 71.57
C LEU A 5 -3.26 44.81 72.28
N PRO A 6 -3.04 45.98 71.61
CA PRO A 6 -4.12 46.72 70.92
C PRO A 6 -3.71 47.72 69.79
N ALA A 7 -4.76 48.32 69.23
CA ALA A 7 -4.84 49.32 68.17
C ALA A 7 -4.21 50.69 68.50
N VAL A 8 -3.79 51.45 67.47
CA VAL A 8 -3.79 52.93 67.46
C VAL A 8 -3.95 53.48 66.02
N SER A 9 -5.14 54.05 65.76
CA SER A 9 -5.47 55.40 65.25
C SER A 9 -4.67 56.12 64.15
N ASP A 10 -5.44 56.71 63.22
CA ASP A 10 -5.15 57.70 62.17
C ASP A 10 -4.38 58.97 62.63
N PRO A 11 -3.91 59.80 61.67
CA PRO A 11 -4.64 61.06 61.49
C PRO A 11 -4.88 61.51 60.03
N GLN A 12 -5.99 62.24 59.92
CA GLN A 12 -6.60 62.92 58.79
C GLN A 12 -5.67 63.85 57.99
N THR A 13 -6.00 64.09 56.71
CA THR A 13 -6.15 65.46 56.19
C THR A 13 -7.14 65.49 55.01
N LEU A 14 -8.07 66.44 55.11
CA LEU A 14 -9.16 66.79 54.18
C LEU A 14 -8.67 67.62 52.97
N GLU A 15 -9.61 67.87 52.05
CA GLU A 15 -9.70 68.94 51.02
C GLU A 15 -9.15 68.61 49.60
N SER A 16 -9.83 68.78 48.45
CA SER A 16 -11.08 69.49 48.05
C SER A 16 -11.60 68.97 46.64
N PRO A 17 -12.60 69.56 45.92
CA PRO A 17 -13.62 68.83 45.14
C PRO A 17 -13.54 68.93 43.59
N HIS A 18 -14.40 68.13 42.93
CA HIS A 18 -14.63 67.87 41.49
C HIS A 18 -14.78 69.06 40.52
N PRO A 19 -14.67 68.77 39.20
CA PRO A 19 -15.77 69.09 38.26
C PRO A 19 -16.19 67.92 37.33
N PRO A 20 -17.32 68.04 36.59
CA PRO A 20 -18.15 66.90 36.17
C PRO A 20 -17.86 66.36 34.75
N LYS A 21 -18.35 65.12 34.52
CA LYS A 21 -18.33 64.38 33.24
C LYS A 21 -19.02 65.11 32.08
N PRO A 22 -18.52 64.98 30.83
CA PRO A 22 -19.32 65.14 29.63
C PRO A 22 -19.95 63.81 29.17
N ARG A 23 -21.15 63.96 28.61
CA ARG A 23 -22.13 62.97 28.19
C ARG A 23 -21.74 62.28 26.86
N ALA A 24 -22.12 61.01 26.74
CA ALA A 24 -21.86 60.14 25.60
C ALA A 24 -22.49 60.61 24.27
N THR A 25 -21.77 60.43 23.18
CA THR A 25 -22.33 60.26 21.82
C THR A 25 -22.19 58.78 21.42
N PRO A 26 -23.18 58.19 20.71
CA PRO A 26 -23.15 56.78 20.33
C PRO A 26 -22.29 56.59 19.07
N ASN A 27 -21.27 55.76 19.14
CA ASN A 27 -20.46 55.37 17.99
C ASN A 27 -21.14 54.17 17.27
N PRO A 28 -21.47 54.27 15.97
CA PRO A 28 -22.11 53.18 15.23
C PRO A 28 -21.02 52.29 14.64
N ASN A 29 -20.49 51.37 15.43
CA ASN A 29 -19.83 50.16 14.94
C ASN A 29 -19.56 49.23 16.13
N PRO A 30 -20.15 48.02 16.19
CA PRO A 30 -19.71 47.05 17.16
C PRO A 30 -18.31 46.59 16.77
N SER A 31 -17.33 46.97 17.59
CA SER A 31 -15.97 46.45 17.54
C SER A 31 -16.00 44.91 17.50
N PRO A 32 -15.14 44.26 16.69
CA PRO A 32 -15.11 42.81 16.62
C PRO A 32 -14.74 42.22 17.98
N PRO A 33 -15.30 41.05 18.36
CA PRO A 33 -15.03 40.43 19.66
C PRO A 33 -13.54 40.02 19.79
N PRO A 34 -13.01 39.95 21.02
CA PRO A 34 -11.58 39.84 21.26
C PRO A 34 -10.99 38.53 20.72
N ALA A 35 -9.82 38.65 20.13
CA ALA A 35 -9.08 37.56 19.52
C ALA A 35 -8.44 36.63 20.58
N GLY A 36 -8.93 35.39 20.66
CA GLY A 36 -8.15 34.26 21.21
C GLY A 36 -7.13 33.74 20.18
N PRO A 37 -6.08 32.99 20.59
CA PRO A 37 -4.87 32.82 19.79
C PRO A 37 -5.04 31.76 18.69
N GLY A 38 -5.42 32.24 17.50
CA GLY A 38 -5.35 31.49 16.24
C GLY A 38 -5.68 32.40 15.06
N SER A 39 -4.99 32.24 13.92
CA SER A 39 -5.30 32.99 12.69
C SER A 39 -6.77 32.80 12.27
N PRO A 40 -7.39 33.75 11.55
CA PRO A 40 -8.77 33.61 11.05
C PRO A 40 -9.01 32.30 10.31
N GLN A 41 -8.01 31.82 9.55
CA GLN A 41 -8.03 30.53 8.86
C GLN A 41 -8.12 29.34 9.84
N ARG A 42 -7.37 29.37 10.95
CA ARG A 42 -7.43 28.29 11.96
C ARG A 42 -8.81 28.21 12.60
N ARG A 43 -9.41 29.35 12.94
CA ARG A 43 -10.77 29.41 13.51
C ARG A 43 -11.82 28.93 12.52
N PHE A 44 -11.65 29.25 11.24
CA PHE A 44 -12.51 28.78 10.17
C PHE A 44 -12.53 27.25 10.04
N PHE A 45 -11.35 26.60 10.00
CA PHE A 45 -11.27 25.15 9.97
C PHE A 45 -11.74 24.48 11.27
N GLN A 46 -11.48 25.10 12.42
CA GLN A 46 -11.99 24.61 13.70
C GLN A 46 -13.53 24.63 13.72
N ALA A 47 -14.15 25.71 13.26
CA ALA A 47 -15.60 25.79 13.16
C ALA A 47 -16.19 24.73 12.21
N ALA A 48 -15.49 24.45 11.10
CA ALA A 48 -15.88 23.36 10.19
C ALA A 48 -15.77 21.98 10.87
N ALA A 49 -14.69 21.73 11.62
CA ALA A 49 -14.46 20.49 12.35
C ALA A 49 -15.46 20.29 13.50
N ASP A 50 -15.84 21.36 14.19
CA ASP A 50 -16.78 21.32 15.32
C ASP A 50 -18.24 21.26 14.84
N GLY A 51 -18.52 21.71 13.62
CA GLY A 51 -19.87 21.81 13.07
C GLY A 51 -20.62 23.06 13.53
N ASP A 52 -19.92 24.05 14.09
CA ASP A 52 -20.50 25.35 14.45
C ASP A 52 -20.71 26.18 13.18
N LEU A 53 -21.87 25.97 12.54
CA LEU A 53 -22.24 26.63 11.30
C LEU A 53 -22.27 28.17 11.44
N GLN A 54 -22.68 28.70 12.61
CA GLN A 54 -22.74 30.14 12.82
C GLN A 54 -21.35 30.76 12.89
N LEU A 55 -20.45 30.13 13.64
CA LEU A 55 -19.05 30.54 13.68
C LEU A 55 -18.36 30.34 12.32
N PHE A 56 -18.70 29.28 11.59
CA PHE A 56 -18.20 29.01 10.25
C PHE A 56 -18.61 30.14 9.29
N LYS A 57 -19.91 30.50 9.21
CA LYS A 57 -20.39 31.61 8.37
C LYS A 57 -19.71 32.94 8.73
N ARG A 58 -19.58 33.26 10.03
CA ARG A 58 -18.90 34.49 10.50
C ARG A 58 -17.42 34.54 10.11
N THR A 59 -16.71 33.42 10.26
CA THR A 59 -15.28 33.35 9.90
C THR A 59 -15.05 33.33 8.40
N ALA A 60 -15.94 32.72 7.61
CA ALA A 60 -15.95 32.77 6.16
C ALA A 60 -16.13 34.21 5.64
N ALA A 61 -17.11 34.95 6.17
CA ALA A 61 -17.34 36.35 5.82
C ALA A 61 -16.14 37.27 6.20
N ALA A 62 -15.48 36.97 7.31
CA ALA A 62 -14.26 37.68 7.71
C ALA A 62 -13.08 37.41 6.76
N LEU A 63 -12.96 36.19 6.22
CA LEU A 63 -11.93 35.82 5.23
C LEU A 63 -12.16 36.52 3.88
N ASP A 64 -13.41 36.79 3.54
CA ASP A 64 -13.81 37.54 2.35
C ASP A 64 -13.60 39.07 2.48
N ALA A 65 -13.30 39.56 3.69
CA ALA A 65 -13.18 41.00 3.99
C ALA A 65 -14.41 41.84 3.56
N GLY A 66 -15.60 41.22 3.49
CA GLY A 66 -16.86 41.87 3.10
C GLY A 66 -16.97 42.21 1.61
N LYS A 67 -16.26 41.48 0.74
CA LYS A 67 -16.25 41.69 -0.71
C LYS A 67 -17.36 40.93 -1.46
N ASP A 68 -18.22 40.23 -0.72
CA ASP A 68 -19.31 39.39 -1.23
C ASP A 68 -18.82 38.25 -2.15
N ARG A 69 -17.60 37.75 -1.89
CA ARG A 69 -16.95 36.63 -2.61
C ARG A 69 -16.65 35.47 -1.66
N ILE A 70 -17.56 35.21 -0.73
CA ILE A 70 -17.42 34.18 0.32
C ILE A 70 -17.04 32.82 -0.25
N ARG A 71 -17.66 32.39 -1.36
CA ARG A 71 -17.30 31.15 -2.06
C ARG A 71 -15.81 31.10 -2.39
N GLU A 72 -15.31 32.12 -3.08
CA GLU A 72 -13.92 32.18 -3.51
C GLU A 72 -12.97 32.27 -2.32
N ALA A 73 -13.34 33.01 -1.27
CA ALA A 73 -12.57 33.09 -0.03
C ALA A 73 -12.48 31.71 0.66
N VAL A 74 -13.60 30.98 0.74
CA VAL A 74 -13.65 29.60 1.28
C VAL A 74 -12.83 28.64 0.43
N GLU A 75 -12.90 28.78 -0.89
CA GLU A 75 -12.15 27.96 -1.84
C GLU A 75 -10.64 28.27 -1.84
N ALA A 76 -10.22 29.50 -1.56
CA ALA A 76 -8.81 29.86 -1.48
C ALA A 76 -8.14 29.36 -0.17
N VAL A 77 -8.94 29.09 0.86
CA VAL A 77 -8.45 28.73 2.20
C VAL A 77 -8.21 27.23 2.30
N LYS A 78 -6.94 26.85 2.57
CA LYS A 78 -6.51 25.48 2.82
C LYS A 78 -5.73 25.34 4.14
N SER A 79 -5.82 24.18 4.80
CA SER A 79 -5.05 23.84 6.00
C SER A 79 -4.48 22.44 5.86
N ARG A 80 -3.15 22.31 5.99
CA ARG A 80 -2.43 21.04 5.79
C ARG A 80 -2.86 20.30 4.50
N GLY A 81 -3.17 21.06 3.45
CA GLY A 81 -3.64 20.52 2.18
C GLY A 81 -5.11 20.10 2.10
N ALA A 82 -5.90 20.32 3.15
CA ALA A 82 -7.35 20.07 3.17
C ALA A 82 -8.16 21.37 3.08
N ARG A 83 -9.35 21.30 2.46
CA ARG A 83 -10.33 22.40 2.35
C ARG A 83 -11.46 22.22 3.37
N ALA A 84 -12.31 23.23 3.54
CA ALA A 84 -13.40 23.22 4.53
C ALA A 84 -14.30 21.98 4.40
N LEU A 85 -14.65 21.60 3.17
CA LEU A 85 -15.51 20.45 2.90
C LEU A 85 -14.86 19.12 3.32
N HIS A 86 -13.54 18.98 3.16
CA HIS A 86 -12.80 17.79 3.59
C HIS A 86 -12.84 17.63 5.10
N VAL A 87 -12.61 18.75 5.81
CA VAL A 87 -12.61 18.78 7.27
C VAL A 87 -14.01 18.48 7.81
N ALA A 88 -15.03 19.17 7.28
CA ALA A 88 -16.42 18.94 7.69
C ALA A 88 -16.86 17.48 7.42
N ALA A 89 -16.50 16.93 6.25
CA ALA A 89 -16.83 15.55 5.89
C ALA A 89 -16.11 14.54 6.80
N GLY A 90 -14.80 14.71 7.01
CA GLY A 90 -14.01 13.86 7.90
C GLY A 90 -14.42 13.96 9.38
N SER A 91 -15.05 15.07 9.79
CA SER A 91 -15.57 15.26 11.15
C SER A 91 -17.06 14.95 11.30
N GLY A 92 -17.74 14.48 10.24
CA GLY A 92 -19.15 14.10 10.30
C GLY A 92 -20.12 15.28 10.46
N LYS A 93 -19.76 16.47 9.95
CA LYS A 93 -20.52 17.72 10.18
C LYS A 93 -21.45 18.04 9.02
N MET A 94 -22.61 17.39 8.99
CA MET A 94 -23.60 17.50 7.91
C MET A 94 -24.04 18.94 7.62
N SER A 95 -24.32 19.73 8.66
CA SER A 95 -24.76 21.12 8.51
C SER A 95 -23.75 22.00 7.76
N VAL A 96 -22.46 21.79 8.02
CA VAL A 96 -21.38 22.51 7.32
C VAL A 96 -21.19 21.96 5.91
N CYS A 97 -21.27 20.64 5.71
CA CYS A 97 -21.21 20.04 4.38
C CYS A 97 -22.34 20.55 3.47
N THR A 98 -23.57 20.60 4.00
CA THR A 98 -24.76 21.09 3.29
C THR A 98 -24.57 22.54 2.88
N TYR A 99 -24.16 23.40 3.81
CA TYR A 99 -23.88 24.81 3.51
C TYR A 99 -22.81 25.00 2.43
N LEU A 100 -21.73 24.23 2.50
CA LEU A 100 -20.63 24.30 1.53
C LEU A 100 -21.06 23.87 0.13
N VAL A 101 -21.86 22.81 0.02
CA VAL A 101 -22.25 22.21 -1.28
C VAL A 101 -23.44 22.95 -1.91
N GLU A 102 -24.48 23.25 -1.14
CA GLU A 102 -25.72 23.81 -1.67
C GLU A 102 -25.71 25.34 -1.73
N GLU A 103 -25.27 26.02 -0.66
CA GLU A 103 -25.27 27.49 -0.62
C GLU A 103 -24.00 28.08 -1.25
N LEU A 104 -22.82 27.48 -1.01
CA LEU A 104 -21.55 27.99 -1.54
C LEU A 104 -21.10 27.31 -2.84
N LEU A 105 -21.81 26.28 -3.31
CA LEU A 105 -21.51 25.57 -4.57
C LEU A 105 -20.04 25.10 -4.67
N VAL A 106 -19.46 24.70 -3.54
CA VAL A 106 -18.10 24.14 -3.50
C VAL A 106 -18.10 22.79 -4.22
N ASP A 107 -17.11 22.60 -5.10
CA ASP A 107 -16.92 21.33 -5.81
C ASP A 107 -16.74 20.15 -4.82
N VAL A 108 -17.66 19.20 -4.90
CA VAL A 108 -17.68 17.97 -4.08
C VAL A 108 -16.52 17.03 -4.38
N ASN A 109 -15.90 17.16 -5.56
CA ASN A 109 -14.77 16.33 -6.00
C ASN A 109 -13.41 17.03 -5.84
N ALA A 110 -13.38 18.24 -5.27
CA ALA A 110 -12.13 18.99 -5.12
C ALA A 110 -11.08 18.15 -4.38
N SER A 111 -9.95 17.86 -5.01
CA SER A 111 -8.87 17.08 -4.42
C SER A 111 -8.00 17.93 -3.47
N GLY A 112 -7.66 17.38 -2.30
CA GLY A 112 -6.63 17.95 -1.43
C GLY A 112 -5.21 17.77 -1.96
N ASP A 113 -4.21 18.29 -1.24
CA ASP A 113 -2.78 18.22 -1.67
C ASP A 113 -2.26 16.76 -1.78
N SER A 114 -2.90 15.79 -1.11
CA SER A 114 -2.59 14.34 -1.21
C SER A 114 -3.43 13.60 -2.27
N GLY A 115 -4.28 14.31 -3.01
CA GLY A 115 -5.26 13.75 -3.94
C GLY A 115 -6.53 13.19 -3.28
N ASP A 116 -6.62 13.16 -1.94
CA ASP A 116 -7.84 12.70 -1.27
C ASP A 116 -9.00 13.69 -1.49
N THR A 117 -10.20 13.17 -1.77
CA THR A 117 -11.45 13.95 -1.94
C THR A 117 -12.23 14.07 -0.62
N PRO A 118 -13.23 14.96 -0.52
CA PRO A 118 -14.13 14.99 0.64
C PRO A 118 -14.80 13.64 0.94
N LEU A 119 -15.14 12.88 -0.11
CA LEU A 119 -15.69 11.53 0.01
C LEU A 119 -14.69 10.59 0.71
N ALA A 120 -13.42 10.60 0.32
CA ALA A 120 -12.38 9.79 0.97
C ALA A 120 -12.21 10.13 2.45
N TYR A 121 -12.34 11.41 2.83
CA TYR A 121 -12.33 11.84 4.24
C TYR A 121 -13.53 11.30 5.02
N ALA A 122 -14.74 11.36 4.46
CA ALA A 122 -15.95 10.80 5.07
C ALA A 122 -15.87 9.27 5.24
N VAL A 123 -15.31 8.57 4.25
CA VAL A 123 -15.10 7.11 4.31
C VAL A 123 -14.13 6.73 5.42
N ARG A 124 -13.01 7.47 5.55
CA ARG A 124 -12.01 7.21 6.59
C ARG A 124 -12.54 7.46 8.01
N SER A 125 -13.49 8.38 8.17
CA SER A 125 -14.16 8.64 9.44
C SER A 125 -15.33 7.68 9.73
N GLY A 126 -15.76 6.88 8.74
CA GLY A 126 -16.89 5.96 8.89
C GLY A 126 -18.26 6.64 8.91
N THR A 127 -18.36 7.87 8.40
CA THR A 127 -19.58 8.69 8.44
C THR A 127 -20.51 8.39 7.26
N LEU A 128 -21.30 7.32 7.38
CA LEU A 128 -22.17 6.81 6.30
C LEU A 128 -23.15 7.87 5.75
N ASP A 129 -23.72 8.70 6.63
CA ASP A 129 -24.64 9.76 6.28
C ASP A 129 -23.99 10.80 5.35
N ILE A 130 -22.76 11.23 5.67
CA ILE A 130 -21.98 12.14 4.83
C ILE A 130 -21.56 11.47 3.53
N VAL A 131 -21.14 10.20 3.58
CA VAL A 131 -20.80 9.43 2.37
C VAL A 131 -21.98 9.41 1.41
N GLN A 132 -23.17 9.06 1.91
CA GLN A 132 -24.38 9.00 1.10
C GLN A 132 -24.74 10.38 0.54
N TYR A 133 -24.72 11.41 1.38
CA TYR A 133 -24.95 12.79 0.97
C TYR A 133 -24.00 13.23 -0.16
N LEU A 134 -22.70 13.02 -0.02
CA LEU A 134 -21.72 13.41 -1.04
C LEU A 134 -21.94 12.65 -2.36
N LEU A 135 -22.22 11.34 -2.30
CA LEU A 135 -22.53 10.54 -3.49
C LEU A 135 -23.83 10.97 -4.19
N ASP A 136 -24.85 11.38 -3.41
CA ASP A 136 -26.11 11.91 -3.95
C ASP A 136 -25.92 13.28 -4.62
N HIS A 137 -24.87 14.02 -4.23
CA HIS A 137 -24.49 15.31 -4.80
C HIS A 137 -23.37 15.23 -5.85
N GLY A 138 -23.12 14.04 -6.42
CA GLY A 138 -22.22 13.89 -7.56
C GLY A 138 -20.75 13.69 -7.22
N ALA A 139 -20.42 13.32 -5.97
CA ALA A 139 -19.07 12.83 -5.66
C ALA A 139 -18.79 11.56 -6.46
N ASN A 140 -17.67 11.54 -7.19
CA ASN A 140 -17.24 10.39 -7.98
C ASN A 140 -16.56 9.34 -7.06
N PRO A 141 -17.14 8.13 -6.91
CA PRO A 141 -16.60 7.12 -6.01
C PRO A 141 -15.26 6.52 -6.47
N ASP A 142 -14.91 6.69 -7.75
CA ASP A 142 -13.70 6.16 -8.37
C ASP A 142 -12.55 7.16 -8.45
N GLU A 143 -12.69 8.37 -7.89
CA GLU A 143 -11.55 9.30 -7.82
C GLU A 143 -10.40 8.71 -6.98
N PRO A 144 -9.21 8.52 -7.58
CA PRO A 144 -8.06 8.01 -6.87
C PRO A 144 -7.30 9.13 -6.17
N ASN A 145 -6.74 8.84 -5.00
CA ASN A 145 -5.76 9.74 -4.38
C ASN A 145 -4.37 9.60 -5.03
N GLY A 146 -3.37 10.32 -4.49
CA GLY A 146 -2.00 10.32 -5.02
C GLY A 146 -1.29 8.95 -5.03
N LYS A 147 -1.87 7.90 -4.46
CA LYS A 147 -1.37 6.51 -4.49
C LYS A 147 -2.24 5.58 -5.35
N GLY A 148 -3.18 6.13 -6.12
CA GLY A 148 -4.15 5.37 -6.89
C GLY A 148 -5.33 4.80 -6.06
N SER A 149 -5.39 5.07 -4.76
CA SER A 149 -6.41 4.47 -3.88
C SER A 149 -7.72 5.24 -3.97
N THR A 150 -8.81 4.53 -4.29
CA THR A 150 -10.19 5.07 -4.31
C THR A 150 -10.87 4.96 -2.94
N SER A 151 -12.04 5.58 -2.80
CA SER A 151 -12.89 5.46 -1.60
C SER A 151 -13.24 4.01 -1.25
N LEU A 152 -13.41 3.15 -2.27
CA LEU A 152 -13.71 1.73 -2.05
C LEU A 152 -12.56 0.96 -1.40
N HIS A 153 -11.30 1.31 -1.73
CA HIS A 153 -10.12 0.74 -1.06
C HIS A 153 -10.11 1.08 0.43
N LEU A 154 -10.38 2.34 0.78
CA LEU A 154 -10.41 2.81 2.16
C LEU A 154 -11.54 2.14 2.95
N ALA A 155 -12.73 2.03 2.36
CA ALA A 155 -13.88 1.37 2.98
C ALA A 155 -13.62 -0.14 3.21
N ALA A 156 -13.00 -0.81 2.23
CA ALA A 156 -12.63 -2.21 2.31
C ALA A 156 -11.57 -2.47 3.38
N ALA A 157 -10.53 -1.63 3.47
CA ALA A 157 -9.49 -1.72 4.50
C ALA A 157 -10.06 -1.50 5.91
N GLY A 158 -11.01 -0.56 6.05
CA GLY A 158 -11.67 -0.24 7.33
C GLY A 158 -12.75 -1.25 7.74
N GLY A 159 -13.20 -2.12 6.84
CA GLY A 159 -14.29 -3.07 7.12
C GLY A 159 -15.68 -2.43 7.18
N ASN A 160 -15.83 -1.20 6.67
CA ASN A 160 -17.06 -0.42 6.75
C ASN A 160 -18.11 -0.94 5.75
N CYS A 161 -18.76 -2.06 6.09
CA CYS A 161 -19.65 -2.81 5.19
C CYS A 161 -20.75 -1.96 4.55
N GLU A 162 -21.41 -1.08 5.32
CA GLU A 162 -22.47 -0.22 4.78
C GLU A 162 -21.92 0.84 3.80
N ILE A 163 -20.71 1.36 4.06
CA ILE A 163 -20.05 2.29 3.14
C ILE A 163 -19.61 1.56 1.86
N VAL A 164 -19.11 0.32 1.98
CA VAL A 164 -18.77 -0.52 0.82
C VAL A 164 -20.02 -0.70 -0.07
N LYS A 165 -21.18 -1.04 0.52
CA LYS A 165 -22.44 -1.17 -0.22
C LYS A 165 -22.86 0.15 -0.87
N ALA A 166 -22.80 1.26 -0.14
CA ALA A 166 -23.15 2.58 -0.65
C ALA A 166 -22.31 2.95 -1.88
N LEU A 167 -20.99 2.80 -1.81
CA LEU A 167 -20.07 3.06 -2.92
C LEU A 167 -20.37 2.17 -4.13
N LEU A 168 -20.55 0.86 -3.93
CA LEU A 168 -20.86 -0.08 -5.01
C LEU A 168 -22.22 0.22 -5.66
N SER A 169 -23.24 0.58 -4.87
CA SER A 169 -24.56 1.00 -5.39
C SER A 169 -24.50 2.27 -6.24
N LYS A 170 -23.45 3.08 -6.07
CA LYS A 170 -23.18 4.29 -6.83
C LYS A 170 -22.19 4.06 -7.98
N GLY A 171 -21.93 2.80 -8.32
CA GLY A 171 -21.16 2.41 -9.49
C GLY A 171 -19.64 2.39 -9.30
N ALA A 172 -19.15 2.41 -8.05
CA ALA A 172 -17.71 2.25 -7.80
C ALA A 172 -17.16 0.99 -8.46
N ASN A 173 -16.05 1.10 -9.18
CA ASN A 173 -15.39 -0.05 -9.80
C ASN A 173 -14.78 -0.97 -8.72
N VAL A 174 -15.40 -2.14 -8.55
CA VAL A 174 -15.02 -3.18 -7.57
C VAL A 174 -13.57 -3.66 -7.75
N ASN A 175 -13.03 -3.56 -8.97
CA ASN A 175 -11.70 -4.00 -9.36
C ASN A 175 -10.73 -2.83 -9.63
N SER A 176 -11.04 -1.62 -9.14
CA SER A 176 -10.09 -0.50 -9.13
C SER A 176 -8.75 -0.94 -8.54
N PHE A 177 -7.65 -0.41 -9.04
CA PHE A 177 -6.30 -0.90 -8.74
C PHE A 177 -5.38 0.25 -8.35
N CYS A 178 -4.69 0.11 -7.22
CA CYS A 178 -3.71 1.06 -6.71
C CYS A 178 -2.34 0.40 -6.49
N ASP A 179 -1.36 1.15 -5.98
CA ASP A 179 0.00 0.66 -5.70
C ASP A 179 0.04 -0.54 -4.74
N THR A 180 -1.05 -0.79 -4.01
CA THR A 180 -1.19 -1.90 -3.05
C THR A 180 -2.22 -2.95 -3.46
N GLY A 181 -2.71 -2.92 -4.71
CA GLY A 181 -3.67 -3.89 -5.26
C GLY A 181 -5.10 -3.38 -5.33
N THR A 182 -6.07 -4.29 -5.29
CA THR A 182 -7.52 -3.98 -5.38
C THR A 182 -8.16 -3.79 -3.99
N PRO A 183 -9.42 -3.29 -3.88
CA PRO A 183 -10.15 -3.28 -2.62
C PRO A 183 -10.22 -4.65 -1.94
N LEU A 184 -10.27 -5.73 -2.74
CA LEU A 184 -10.28 -7.10 -2.22
C LEU A 184 -8.95 -7.47 -1.53
N HIS A 185 -7.81 -6.99 -2.04
CA HIS A 185 -6.51 -7.13 -1.36
C HIS A 185 -6.47 -6.36 -0.04
N MET A 186 -7.04 -5.14 -0.01
CA MET A 186 -7.11 -4.34 1.22
C MET A 186 -7.96 -5.02 2.28
N ALA A 187 -9.13 -5.55 1.91
CA ALA A 187 -9.98 -6.32 2.83
C ALA A 187 -9.27 -7.58 3.34
N ALA A 188 -8.52 -8.29 2.47
CA ALA A 188 -7.72 -9.45 2.86
C ALA A 188 -6.63 -9.08 3.89
N PHE A 189 -5.85 -8.03 3.61
CA PHE A 189 -4.74 -7.57 4.45
C PHE A 189 -5.22 -7.14 5.84
N SER A 190 -6.29 -6.35 5.87
CA SER A 190 -6.91 -5.87 7.11
C SER A 190 -7.83 -6.89 7.79
N LYS A 191 -7.92 -8.12 7.26
CA LYS A 191 -8.74 -9.22 7.79
C LYS A 191 -10.24 -8.91 7.88
N GLN A 192 -10.76 -8.09 6.98
CA GLN A 192 -12.16 -7.62 6.97
C GLN A 192 -13.05 -8.58 6.16
N ASP A 193 -13.46 -9.69 6.77
CA ASP A 193 -14.25 -10.74 6.11
C ASP A 193 -15.65 -10.27 5.66
N GLY A 194 -16.29 -9.37 6.41
CA GLY A 194 -17.58 -8.79 6.02
C GLY A 194 -17.50 -7.95 4.73
N ALA A 195 -16.51 -7.04 4.66
CA ALA A 195 -16.28 -6.24 3.46
C ALA A 195 -15.84 -7.11 2.27
N MET A 196 -14.96 -8.08 2.51
CA MET A 196 -14.55 -9.06 1.50
C MET A 196 -15.74 -9.81 0.91
N LYS A 197 -16.66 -10.30 1.76
CA LYS A 197 -17.85 -11.00 1.29
C LYS A 197 -18.68 -10.11 0.35
N ILE A 198 -18.92 -8.84 0.72
CA ILE A 198 -19.66 -7.90 -0.12
C ILE A 198 -18.95 -7.67 -1.45
N LEU A 199 -17.63 -7.47 -1.46
CA LEU A 199 -16.86 -7.28 -2.69
C LEU A 199 -16.97 -8.50 -3.62
N LEU A 200 -16.86 -9.73 -3.07
CA LEU A 200 -17.01 -10.97 -3.83
C LEU A 200 -18.43 -11.17 -4.36
N ASP A 201 -19.45 -10.85 -3.57
CA ASP A 201 -20.86 -10.87 -3.99
C ASP A 201 -21.12 -9.88 -5.15
N HIS A 202 -20.29 -8.83 -5.26
CA HIS A 202 -20.27 -7.86 -6.37
C HIS A 202 -19.20 -8.16 -7.44
N HIS A 203 -18.80 -9.43 -7.59
CA HIS A 203 -17.90 -9.92 -8.65
C HIS A 203 -16.49 -9.32 -8.64
N ALA A 204 -15.94 -9.02 -7.46
CA ALA A 204 -14.51 -8.75 -7.32
C ALA A 204 -13.68 -9.93 -7.85
N ASP A 205 -12.63 -9.64 -8.62
CA ASP A 205 -11.70 -10.65 -9.14
C ASP A 205 -10.83 -11.20 -8.00
N CYS A 206 -11.17 -12.40 -7.53
CA CYS A 206 -10.48 -13.08 -6.44
C CYS A 206 -9.09 -13.61 -6.80
N ASN A 207 -8.71 -13.57 -8.08
CA ASN A 207 -7.42 -14.04 -8.60
C ASN A 207 -6.56 -12.90 -9.15
N LYS A 208 -6.98 -11.64 -8.98
CA LYS A 208 -6.20 -10.49 -9.43
C LYS A 208 -4.84 -10.47 -8.74
N VAL A 209 -3.77 -10.35 -9.51
CA VAL A 209 -2.40 -10.29 -8.98
C VAL A 209 -1.95 -8.83 -8.86
N PHE A 210 -1.30 -8.47 -7.74
CA PHE A 210 -0.42 -7.30 -7.65
C PHE A 210 1.02 -7.74 -7.33
N ASN A 211 2.01 -6.96 -7.76
CA ASN A 211 3.44 -7.27 -7.55
C ASN A 211 3.83 -8.73 -7.89
N THR A 212 3.53 -9.16 -9.12
CA THR A 212 3.89 -10.46 -9.75
C THR A 212 3.29 -11.74 -9.17
N VAL A 213 3.07 -11.84 -7.85
CA VAL A 213 2.59 -13.08 -7.20
C VAL A 213 1.52 -12.87 -6.13
N CYS A 214 1.29 -11.63 -5.67
CA CYS A 214 0.38 -11.40 -4.55
C CYS A 214 -1.07 -11.40 -5.03
N THR A 215 -1.77 -12.51 -4.81
CA THR A 215 -3.24 -12.62 -4.94
C THR A 215 -3.93 -12.24 -3.62
N PRO A 216 -5.26 -12.01 -3.61
CA PRO A 216 -6.01 -11.83 -2.35
C PRO A 216 -5.87 -13.04 -1.40
N LEU A 217 -5.77 -14.26 -1.95
CA LEU A 217 -5.56 -15.48 -1.16
C LEU A 217 -4.20 -15.48 -0.48
N PHE A 218 -3.14 -15.11 -1.21
CA PHE A 218 -1.80 -14.94 -0.66
C PHE A 218 -1.80 -13.91 0.49
N VAL A 219 -2.45 -12.76 0.28
CA VAL A 219 -2.55 -11.72 1.32
C VAL A 219 -3.33 -12.22 2.54
N ALA A 220 -4.44 -12.93 2.36
CA ALA A 220 -5.22 -13.47 3.47
C ALA A 220 -4.46 -14.53 4.28
N LEU A 221 -3.61 -15.33 3.62
CA LEU A 221 -2.72 -16.30 4.26
C LEU A 221 -1.64 -15.62 5.09
N THR A 222 -0.95 -14.63 4.53
CA THR A 222 0.10 -13.88 5.24
C THR A 222 -0.46 -13.03 6.37
N ALA A 223 -1.66 -12.49 6.21
CA ALA A 223 -2.39 -11.82 7.30
C ALA A 223 -2.93 -12.82 8.34
N GLY A 224 -3.00 -14.12 8.05
CA GLY A 224 -3.53 -15.13 8.97
C GLY A 224 -5.03 -14.96 9.24
N SER A 225 -5.84 -14.67 8.21
CA SER A 225 -7.31 -14.63 8.32
C SER A 225 -7.96 -15.85 7.69
N LEU A 226 -8.29 -16.86 8.51
CA LEU A 226 -8.92 -18.10 8.03
C LEU A 226 -10.30 -17.85 7.40
N LYS A 227 -11.05 -16.87 7.92
CA LYS A 227 -12.35 -16.49 7.36
C LYS A 227 -12.21 -15.94 5.94
N CYS A 228 -11.26 -15.04 5.72
CA CYS A 228 -10.99 -14.49 4.40
C CYS A 228 -10.53 -15.59 3.42
N VAL A 229 -9.66 -16.50 3.87
CA VAL A 229 -9.21 -17.66 3.07
C VAL A 229 -10.40 -18.52 2.65
N LYS A 230 -11.29 -18.88 3.57
CA LYS A 230 -12.51 -19.66 3.25
C LYS A 230 -13.44 -18.94 2.27
N LEU A 231 -13.61 -17.63 2.42
CA LEU A 231 -14.41 -16.82 1.49
C LEU A 231 -13.80 -16.79 0.08
N LEU A 232 -12.50 -16.61 -0.03
CA LEU A 232 -11.79 -16.57 -1.31
C LEU A 232 -11.81 -17.93 -2.02
N ILE A 233 -11.57 -19.02 -1.29
CA ILE A 233 -11.70 -20.39 -1.83
C ILE A 233 -13.12 -20.61 -2.38
N LYS A 234 -14.16 -20.24 -1.61
CA LYS A 234 -15.55 -20.35 -2.04
C LYS A 234 -15.84 -19.51 -3.30
N ALA A 235 -15.16 -18.39 -3.48
CA ALA A 235 -15.28 -17.53 -4.65
C ALA A 235 -14.44 -17.99 -5.85
N GLY A 236 -13.72 -19.11 -5.75
CA GLY A 236 -12.92 -19.66 -6.84
C GLY A 236 -11.49 -19.14 -6.92
N ALA A 237 -10.91 -18.71 -5.78
CA ALA A 237 -9.50 -18.37 -5.72
C ALA A 237 -8.62 -19.59 -6.07
N ASP A 238 -7.58 -19.37 -6.88
CA ASP A 238 -6.64 -20.41 -7.30
C ASP A 238 -5.76 -20.84 -6.12
N VAL A 239 -5.99 -22.06 -5.65
CA VAL A 239 -5.25 -22.68 -4.56
C VAL A 239 -3.92 -23.31 -5.00
N LYS A 240 -3.67 -23.42 -6.32
CA LYS A 240 -2.42 -23.95 -6.88
C LYS A 240 -1.31 -22.90 -6.89
N GLY A 241 -1.67 -21.63 -7.04
CA GLY A 241 -0.73 -20.51 -7.02
C GLY A 241 0.08 -20.36 -8.32
N VAL A 242 1.12 -19.53 -8.27
CA VAL A 242 1.95 -19.18 -9.44
C VAL A 242 3.39 -19.59 -9.18
N GLY A 243 3.95 -20.44 -10.05
CA GLY A 243 5.32 -20.92 -9.94
C GLY A 243 5.54 -21.84 -8.73
N SER A 244 6.64 -21.64 -8.02
CA SER A 244 7.04 -22.37 -6.80
C SER A 244 6.41 -21.82 -5.51
N VAL A 245 5.81 -20.63 -5.58
CA VAL A 245 5.17 -19.95 -4.44
C VAL A 245 3.69 -20.28 -4.45
N THR A 246 3.33 -21.40 -3.83
CA THR A 246 1.93 -21.86 -3.74
C THR A 246 1.29 -21.49 -2.40
N PRO A 247 -0.04 -21.27 -2.35
CA PRO A 247 -0.80 -21.11 -1.11
C PRO A 247 -0.49 -22.19 -0.08
N LEU A 248 -0.35 -23.45 -0.53
CA LEU A 248 -0.06 -24.58 0.35
C LEU A 248 1.34 -24.50 0.98
N ILE A 249 2.37 -24.18 0.18
CA ILE A 249 3.75 -24.02 0.69
C ILE A 249 3.81 -22.94 1.77
N ILE A 250 3.17 -21.78 1.54
CA ILE A 250 3.17 -20.67 2.50
C ILE A 250 2.46 -21.06 3.80
N ALA A 251 1.26 -21.66 3.68
CA ALA A 251 0.47 -22.07 4.83
C ALA A 251 1.19 -23.13 5.67
N VAL A 252 1.78 -24.13 5.01
CA VAL A 252 2.55 -25.16 5.70
C VAL A 252 3.80 -24.57 6.32
N ASN A 253 4.61 -23.79 5.60
CA ASN A 253 5.84 -23.21 6.13
C ASN A 253 5.61 -22.37 7.40
N ASN A 254 4.51 -21.59 7.42
CA ASN A 254 4.10 -20.77 8.56
C ASN A 254 3.38 -21.55 9.67
N GLY A 255 3.16 -22.86 9.53
CA GLY A 255 2.48 -23.71 10.52
C GLY A 255 0.99 -23.40 10.67
N LEU A 256 0.33 -22.93 9.61
CA LEU A 256 -1.08 -22.57 9.60
C LEU A 256 -1.95 -23.81 9.34
N THR A 257 -2.01 -24.72 10.32
CA THR A 257 -2.69 -26.04 10.21
C THR A 257 -4.11 -25.97 9.66
N ASP A 258 -4.95 -25.11 10.23
CA ASP A 258 -6.34 -24.98 9.78
C ASP A 258 -6.47 -24.40 8.36
N PHE A 259 -5.47 -23.62 7.94
CA PHE A 259 -5.48 -22.94 6.65
C PHE A 259 -5.10 -23.90 5.54
N TYR A 260 -3.99 -24.63 5.68
CA TYR A 260 -3.60 -25.59 4.67
C TYR A 260 -4.56 -26.77 4.58
N SER A 261 -5.23 -27.15 5.69
CA SER A 261 -6.29 -28.16 5.64
C SER A 261 -7.43 -27.71 4.71
N CYS A 262 -7.85 -26.45 4.81
CA CYS A 262 -8.84 -25.88 3.89
C CYS A 262 -8.34 -25.83 2.44
N LEU A 263 -7.04 -25.57 2.21
CA LEU A 263 -6.46 -25.54 0.87
C LEU A 263 -6.42 -26.95 0.24
N LEU A 264 -6.07 -27.97 1.02
CA LEU A 264 -6.08 -29.37 0.58
C LEU A 264 -7.50 -29.83 0.22
N GLU A 265 -8.48 -29.51 1.06
CA GLU A 265 -9.91 -29.76 0.76
C GLU A 265 -10.37 -29.07 -0.53
N ALA A 266 -9.80 -27.91 -0.85
CA ALA A 266 -10.06 -27.15 -2.06
C ALA A 266 -9.26 -27.64 -3.29
N GLY A 267 -8.46 -28.69 -3.17
CA GLY A 267 -7.71 -29.29 -4.28
C GLY A 267 -6.32 -28.67 -4.51
N ALA A 268 -5.71 -28.06 -3.48
CA ALA A 268 -4.29 -27.72 -3.53
C ALA A 268 -3.46 -29.00 -3.68
N ASP A 269 -2.47 -28.97 -4.57
CA ASP A 269 -1.61 -30.12 -4.85
C ASP A 269 -0.59 -30.30 -3.71
N PRO A 270 -0.62 -31.42 -2.96
CA PRO A 270 0.31 -31.69 -1.87
C PRO A 270 1.72 -32.07 -2.33
N ASP A 271 1.90 -32.36 -3.63
CA ASP A 271 3.18 -32.79 -4.21
C ASP A 271 3.97 -31.63 -4.86
N VAL A 272 3.52 -30.39 -4.67
CA VAL A 272 4.23 -29.18 -5.11
C VAL A 272 5.57 -29.03 -4.41
N ARG A 273 6.54 -28.44 -5.10
CA ARG A 273 7.87 -28.17 -4.55
C ARG A 273 8.12 -26.68 -4.43
N ASP A 274 8.73 -26.27 -3.32
CA ASP A 274 9.23 -24.91 -3.17
C ASP A 274 10.48 -24.65 -4.04
N ASP A 275 11.04 -23.44 -3.96
CA ASP A 275 12.26 -23.05 -4.67
C ASP A 275 13.51 -23.87 -4.29
N PHE A 276 13.48 -24.55 -3.15
CA PHE A 276 14.56 -25.41 -2.68
C PHE A 276 14.34 -26.89 -3.06
N GLY A 277 13.20 -27.20 -3.67
CA GLY A 277 12.81 -28.54 -4.06
C GLY A 277 12.13 -29.33 -2.94
N HIS A 278 11.76 -28.73 -1.82
CA HIS A 278 11.09 -29.40 -0.71
C HIS A 278 9.58 -29.50 -0.93
N LEU A 279 9.02 -30.65 -0.54
CA LEU A 279 7.58 -30.86 -0.45
C LEU A 279 7.00 -30.21 0.82
N PRO A 280 5.69 -29.86 0.84
CA PRO A 280 5.01 -29.41 2.06
C PRO A 280 5.25 -30.33 3.27
N ILE A 281 5.18 -31.66 3.09
CA ILE A 281 5.42 -32.61 4.18
C ILE A 281 6.86 -32.56 4.72
N GLU A 282 7.84 -32.29 3.84
CA GLU A 282 9.25 -32.14 4.22
C GLU A 282 9.44 -30.80 4.96
N LEU A 283 8.78 -29.72 4.52
CA LEU A 283 8.78 -28.43 5.21
C LEU A 283 8.18 -28.52 6.61
N ALA A 284 7.08 -29.28 6.78
CA ALA A 284 6.51 -29.56 8.10
C ALA A 284 7.51 -30.29 9.02
N ALA A 285 8.22 -31.28 8.48
CA ALA A 285 9.25 -32.02 9.21
C ALA A 285 10.47 -31.14 9.56
N TYR A 286 10.96 -30.31 8.64
CA TYR A 286 12.06 -29.35 8.87
C TYR A 286 11.76 -28.41 10.03
N ASN A 287 10.52 -27.93 10.09
CA ASN A 287 10.06 -27.02 11.14
C ASN A 287 9.66 -27.74 12.45
N ASN A 288 9.99 -29.03 12.59
CA ASN A 288 9.68 -29.86 13.77
C ASN A 288 8.17 -29.94 14.09
N ARG A 289 7.30 -29.84 13.09
CA ARG A 289 5.84 -29.90 13.26
C ARG A 289 5.31 -31.31 12.96
N ARG A 290 5.49 -32.23 13.91
CA ARG A 290 5.05 -33.64 13.77
C ARG A 290 3.58 -33.78 13.38
N LYS A 291 2.69 -33.01 14.00
CA LYS A 291 1.24 -33.04 13.70
C LYS A 291 0.95 -32.67 12.25
N ASP A 292 1.68 -31.71 11.68
CA ASP A 292 1.51 -31.34 10.28
C ASP A 292 2.00 -32.46 9.35
N VAL A 293 3.09 -33.16 9.71
CA VAL A 293 3.55 -34.35 8.98
C VAL A 293 2.48 -35.46 9.01
N GLU A 294 1.85 -35.69 10.17
CA GLU A 294 0.76 -36.67 10.32
C GLU A 294 -0.44 -36.33 9.42
N ILE A 295 -0.79 -35.04 9.29
CA ILE A 295 -1.90 -34.57 8.45
C ILE A 295 -1.55 -34.67 6.95
N LEU A 296 -0.31 -34.34 6.57
CA LEU A 296 0.12 -34.32 5.17
C LEU A 296 0.45 -35.71 4.62
N LEU A 297 0.88 -36.66 5.46
CA LEU A 297 1.26 -38.01 5.06
C LEU A 297 0.20 -38.74 4.20
N PRO A 298 -1.09 -38.80 4.58
CA PRO A 298 -2.09 -39.52 3.80
C PRO A 298 -2.41 -38.89 2.45
N VAL A 299 -2.10 -37.60 2.25
CA VAL A 299 -2.39 -36.87 1.00
C VAL A 299 -1.18 -36.70 0.10
N THR A 300 0.04 -36.92 0.61
CA THR A 300 1.29 -36.74 -0.15
C THR A 300 1.70 -38.04 -0.83
N SER A 301 2.08 -37.97 -2.10
CA SER A 301 2.59 -39.13 -2.84
C SER A 301 3.89 -39.64 -2.22
N ARG A 302 4.07 -40.97 -2.23
CA ARG A 302 5.29 -41.60 -1.72
C ARG A 302 6.52 -41.10 -2.49
N VAL A 303 7.51 -40.66 -1.73
CA VAL A 303 8.77 -40.17 -2.29
C VAL A 303 9.82 -41.29 -2.31
N PRO A 304 10.37 -41.68 -3.49
CA PRO A 304 11.25 -42.85 -3.60
C PRO A 304 12.56 -42.76 -2.80
N TYR A 305 13.10 -41.55 -2.62
CA TYR A 305 14.36 -41.34 -1.91
C TYR A 305 14.22 -41.41 -0.37
N VAL A 306 12.99 -41.36 0.15
CA VAL A 306 12.70 -41.58 1.57
C VAL A 306 12.39 -43.05 1.78
N ARG A 307 13.33 -43.79 2.37
CA ARG A 307 13.22 -45.26 2.52
C ARG A 307 12.05 -45.65 3.42
N ASP A 308 11.96 -45.02 4.59
CA ASP A 308 10.89 -45.20 5.56
C ASP A 308 9.83 -44.12 5.37
N TRP A 309 8.72 -44.45 4.71
CA TRP A 309 7.61 -43.54 4.45
C TRP A 309 6.59 -43.54 5.60
N SER A 310 7.11 -43.37 6.81
CA SER A 310 6.33 -43.14 8.03
C SER A 310 6.59 -41.72 8.54
N VAL A 311 5.79 -41.25 9.50
CA VAL A 311 6.01 -39.94 10.15
C VAL A 311 7.44 -39.84 10.70
N ASP A 312 7.89 -40.89 11.41
CA ASP A 312 9.24 -40.93 11.98
C ASP A 312 10.32 -41.06 10.91
N GLY A 313 10.08 -41.84 9.85
CA GLY A 313 11.00 -41.99 8.74
C GLY A 313 11.23 -40.70 7.95
N ILE A 314 10.17 -39.93 7.68
CA ILE A 314 10.25 -38.62 7.03
C ILE A 314 10.97 -37.62 7.91
N ILE A 315 10.62 -37.54 9.21
CA ILE A 315 11.30 -36.66 10.16
C ILE A 315 12.79 -37.02 10.28
N SER A 316 13.11 -38.31 10.37
CA SER A 316 14.50 -38.79 10.43
C SER A 316 15.27 -38.48 9.15
N PHE A 317 14.64 -38.64 7.98
CA PHE A 317 15.24 -38.31 6.69
C PHE A 317 15.60 -36.82 6.63
N VAL A 318 14.65 -35.94 6.94
CA VAL A 318 14.86 -34.49 6.94
C VAL A 318 15.94 -34.07 7.95
N LYS A 319 15.98 -34.69 9.13
CA LYS A 319 17.06 -34.47 10.12
C LYS A 319 18.43 -34.96 9.68
N SER A 320 18.48 -35.96 8.79
CA SER A 320 19.74 -36.47 8.23
C SER A 320 20.27 -35.61 7.09
N MET A 321 19.42 -34.76 6.51
CA MET A 321 19.87 -33.76 5.54
C MET A 321 20.70 -32.70 6.28
N PRO A 322 21.78 -32.20 5.67
CA PRO A 322 22.52 -31.07 6.22
C PRO A 322 21.55 -29.93 6.49
N SER A 323 21.52 -29.40 7.71
CA SER A 323 20.68 -28.25 8.01
C SER A 323 21.12 -27.06 7.14
N VAL A 324 20.18 -26.19 6.74
CA VAL A 324 20.54 -24.94 6.06
C VAL A 324 21.46 -24.11 6.96
N GLU A 325 21.38 -24.26 8.28
CA GLU A 325 22.24 -23.61 9.29
C GLU A 325 23.66 -24.18 9.35
N ASP A 326 23.85 -25.42 8.92
CA ASP A 326 25.16 -26.09 8.76
C ASP A 326 25.71 -26.00 7.34
N ASP A 327 24.91 -25.53 6.38
CA ASP A 327 25.41 -25.10 5.07
C ASP A 327 26.47 -24.02 5.29
N PRO A 328 27.73 -24.21 4.85
CA PRO A 328 28.75 -23.18 4.91
C PRO A 328 28.27 -21.84 4.32
N MET A 329 27.31 -21.87 3.39
CA MET A 329 26.69 -20.68 2.83
C MET A 329 25.83 -19.88 3.82
N SER A 330 25.15 -20.49 4.79
CA SER A 330 24.30 -19.72 5.69
C SER A 330 25.12 -18.84 6.64
N LYS A 331 26.33 -19.29 7.00
CA LYS A 331 27.32 -18.57 7.83
C LYS A 331 28.15 -17.55 7.05
N MET A 332 28.12 -17.57 5.72
CA MET A 332 28.86 -16.59 4.91
C MET A 332 28.27 -15.19 5.03
N LYS A 333 29.15 -14.18 5.08
CA LYS A 333 28.72 -12.78 5.02
C LYS A 333 28.18 -12.48 3.62
N PRO A 334 27.23 -11.54 3.46
CA PRO A 334 26.66 -11.19 2.15
C PRO A 334 27.71 -10.93 1.05
N ASP A 335 28.84 -10.31 1.40
CA ASP A 335 29.96 -10.08 0.47
C ASP A 335 30.62 -11.38 -0.01
N ASP A 336 30.77 -12.37 0.88
CA ASP A 336 31.30 -13.69 0.54
C ASP A 336 30.32 -14.47 -0.36
N ILE A 337 29.02 -14.38 -0.07
CA ILE A 337 27.96 -14.96 -0.91
C ILE A 337 28.00 -14.36 -2.32
N LYS A 338 28.10 -13.04 -2.41
CA LYS A 338 28.20 -12.29 -3.67
C LYS A 338 29.48 -12.65 -4.44
N LEU A 339 30.59 -12.86 -3.73
CA LEU A 339 31.85 -13.30 -4.32
C LEU A 339 31.74 -14.71 -4.88
N GLU A 340 31.13 -15.65 -4.16
CA GLU A 340 30.87 -17.02 -4.64
C GLU A 340 29.91 -17.02 -5.83
N GLY A 341 28.85 -16.21 -5.80
CA GLY A 341 27.97 -16.00 -6.95
C GLY A 341 28.74 -15.53 -8.18
N SER A 342 29.70 -14.63 -7.98
CA SER A 342 30.58 -14.13 -9.05
C SER A 342 31.54 -15.19 -9.57
N LYS A 343 32.04 -16.10 -8.72
CA LYS A 343 32.83 -17.26 -9.14
C LYS A 343 31.98 -18.27 -9.92
N ALA A 344 30.76 -18.55 -9.47
CA ALA A 344 29.81 -19.42 -10.17
C ALA A 344 29.47 -18.86 -11.56
N TYR A 345 29.20 -17.56 -11.66
CA TYR A 345 28.98 -16.87 -12.93
C TYR A 345 30.17 -17.01 -13.89
N LYS A 346 31.41 -16.85 -13.39
CA LYS A 346 32.63 -17.04 -14.20
C LYS A 346 32.79 -18.49 -14.69
N ARG A 347 32.33 -19.48 -13.93
CA ARG A 347 32.28 -20.90 -14.33
C ARG A 347 31.13 -21.23 -15.29
N LYS A 348 30.29 -20.24 -15.65
CA LYS A 348 29.05 -20.41 -16.42
C LYS A 348 27.99 -21.29 -15.73
N ASP A 349 28.11 -21.47 -14.42
CA ASP A 349 27.10 -22.11 -13.60
C ASP A 349 26.08 -21.05 -13.14
N TYR A 350 25.22 -20.66 -14.08
CA TYR A 350 24.28 -19.55 -13.90
C TYR A 350 23.18 -19.89 -12.89
N ALA A 351 22.76 -21.15 -12.80
CA ALA A 351 21.74 -21.59 -11.85
C ALA A 351 22.25 -21.44 -10.40
N THR A 352 23.48 -21.89 -10.12
CA THR A 352 24.09 -21.69 -8.80
C THR A 352 24.34 -20.21 -8.51
N ALA A 353 24.79 -19.43 -9.50
CA ALA A 353 24.99 -17.99 -9.35
C ALA A 353 23.69 -17.26 -8.97
N VAL A 354 22.57 -17.60 -9.62
CA VAL A 354 21.24 -17.07 -9.28
C VAL A 354 20.87 -17.39 -7.84
N LYS A 355 21.04 -18.64 -7.41
CA LYS A 355 20.70 -19.05 -6.03
C LYS A 355 21.48 -18.22 -5.03
N LEU A 356 22.79 -18.08 -5.25
CA LEU A 356 23.67 -17.31 -4.37
C LEU A 356 23.32 -15.81 -4.36
N TYR A 357 23.07 -15.19 -5.52
CA TYR A 357 22.66 -13.79 -5.56
C TYR A 357 21.28 -13.56 -4.92
N SER A 358 20.37 -14.53 -5.00
CA SER A 358 19.07 -14.46 -4.33
C SER A 358 19.23 -14.49 -2.81
N MET A 359 20.03 -15.44 -2.30
CA MET A 359 20.36 -15.51 -0.87
C MET A 359 21.02 -14.23 -0.36
N ALA A 360 21.90 -13.61 -1.15
CA ALA A 360 22.50 -12.33 -0.79
C ALA A 360 21.49 -11.18 -0.83
N ALA A 361 20.57 -11.17 -1.82
CA ALA A 361 19.56 -10.12 -1.97
C ALA A 361 18.54 -10.15 -0.83
N ASP A 362 18.18 -11.33 -0.32
CA ASP A 362 17.29 -11.45 0.85
C ASP A 362 17.90 -10.82 2.11
N ARG A 363 19.24 -10.83 2.23
CA ARG A 363 19.98 -10.25 3.36
C ARG A 363 20.32 -8.77 3.15
N CYS A 364 20.46 -8.35 1.90
CA CYS A 364 20.86 -6.99 1.52
C CYS A 364 19.96 -6.49 0.37
N PRO A 365 18.66 -6.27 0.63
CA PRO A 365 17.69 -5.98 -0.42
C PRO A 365 17.96 -4.66 -1.13
N ASP A 366 18.73 -3.75 -0.53
CA ASP A 366 19.08 -2.44 -1.10
C ASP A 366 20.34 -2.47 -2.00
N ASP A 367 21.06 -3.59 -2.07
CA ASP A 367 22.22 -3.72 -2.96
C ASP A 367 21.79 -4.04 -4.39
N SER A 368 21.49 -2.99 -5.15
CA SER A 368 21.19 -3.04 -6.60
C SER A 368 22.19 -3.84 -7.45
N THR A 369 23.42 -4.03 -7.00
CA THR A 369 24.42 -4.79 -7.76
C THR A 369 24.17 -6.30 -7.70
N LEU A 370 23.50 -6.80 -6.66
CA LEU A 370 23.06 -8.20 -6.56
C LEU A 370 22.01 -8.51 -7.62
N TYR A 371 20.99 -7.68 -7.73
CA TYR A 371 19.96 -7.78 -8.77
C TYR A 371 20.55 -7.60 -10.17
N SER A 372 21.50 -6.68 -10.36
CA SER A 372 22.20 -6.52 -11.64
C SER A 372 22.96 -7.79 -12.05
N ASN A 373 23.65 -8.43 -11.11
CA ASN A 373 24.40 -9.65 -11.38
C ASN A 373 23.47 -10.85 -11.59
N ARG A 374 22.38 -10.95 -10.82
CA ARG A 374 21.35 -11.99 -10.99
C ARG A 374 20.61 -11.83 -12.32
N CYS A 375 20.27 -10.60 -12.71
CA CYS A 375 19.72 -10.27 -14.02
C CYS A 375 20.62 -10.77 -15.16
N LEU A 376 21.93 -10.56 -15.07
CA LEU A 376 22.86 -11.08 -16.08
C LEU A 376 22.82 -12.61 -16.18
N CYS A 377 22.67 -13.32 -15.06
CA CYS A 377 22.51 -14.77 -15.06
C CYS A 377 21.22 -15.18 -15.79
N TRP A 378 20.10 -14.52 -15.50
CA TRP A 378 18.82 -14.76 -16.16
C TRP A 378 18.88 -14.53 -17.66
N LEU A 379 19.53 -13.45 -18.10
CA LEU A 379 19.77 -13.19 -19.52
C LEU A 379 20.56 -14.32 -20.19
N LYS A 380 21.59 -14.86 -19.52
CA LYS A 380 22.38 -16.00 -20.04
C LYS A 380 21.58 -17.30 -20.09
N MET A 381 20.57 -17.44 -19.25
CA MET A 381 19.67 -18.60 -19.22
C MET A 381 18.42 -18.44 -20.11
N GLY A 382 18.27 -17.31 -20.81
CA GLY A 382 17.10 -17.02 -21.64
C GLY A 382 15.82 -16.73 -20.84
N GLN A 383 15.94 -16.45 -19.54
CA GLN A 383 14.83 -16.18 -18.62
C GLN A 383 14.48 -14.69 -18.64
N GLY A 384 13.72 -14.28 -19.67
CA GLY A 384 13.43 -12.87 -19.96
C GLY A 384 12.60 -12.15 -18.88
N ASP A 385 11.57 -12.80 -18.33
CA ASP A 385 10.67 -12.19 -17.35
C ASP A 385 11.38 -11.93 -16.00
N GLN A 386 12.19 -12.88 -15.54
CA GLN A 386 12.99 -12.74 -14.32
C GLN A 386 14.08 -11.67 -14.48
N ALA A 387 14.73 -11.62 -15.66
CA ALA A 387 15.68 -10.56 -15.99
C ALA A 387 14.99 -9.18 -15.99
N LEU A 388 13.78 -9.09 -16.54
CA LEU A 388 13.01 -7.85 -16.58
C LEU A 388 12.67 -7.38 -15.16
N SER A 389 12.23 -8.29 -14.29
CA SER A 389 11.97 -8.00 -12.87
C SER A 389 13.20 -7.43 -12.16
N ASP A 390 14.34 -8.13 -12.24
CA ASP A 390 15.59 -7.68 -11.59
C ASP A 390 16.08 -6.33 -12.12
N SER A 391 15.99 -6.11 -13.44
CA SER A 391 16.36 -4.81 -14.04
C SER A 391 15.43 -3.67 -13.59
N GLY A 392 14.15 -3.95 -13.35
CA GLY A 392 13.18 -2.99 -12.80
C GLY A 392 13.54 -2.59 -11.37
N ILE A 393 13.91 -3.56 -10.52
CA ILE A 393 14.42 -3.30 -9.17
C ILE A 393 15.67 -2.41 -9.23
N CYS A 394 16.63 -2.70 -10.12
CA CYS A 394 17.82 -1.87 -10.31
C CYS A 394 17.47 -0.42 -10.69
N ARG A 395 16.52 -0.20 -11.62
CA ARG A 395 16.09 1.15 -12.04
C ARG A 395 15.39 1.90 -10.91
N MET A 396 14.57 1.20 -10.12
CA MET A 396 13.88 1.79 -8.97
C MET A 396 14.87 2.22 -7.88
N GLN A 397 15.86 1.38 -7.57
CA GLN A 397 16.86 1.66 -6.53
C GLN A 397 17.91 2.69 -6.98
N ARG A 398 18.30 2.68 -8.26
CA ARG A 398 19.29 3.60 -8.82
C ARG A 398 18.83 4.18 -10.18
N PRO A 399 17.95 5.20 -10.17
CA PRO A 399 17.40 5.78 -11.40
C PRO A 399 18.45 6.35 -12.37
N GLY A 400 19.59 6.81 -11.85
CA GLY A 400 20.71 7.35 -12.65
C GLY A 400 21.70 6.32 -13.18
N TRP A 401 21.40 5.02 -13.08
CA TRP A 401 22.35 3.97 -13.43
C TRP A 401 22.10 3.43 -14.85
N ALA A 402 22.86 3.92 -15.83
CA ALA A 402 22.71 3.55 -17.25
C ALA A 402 22.76 2.02 -17.49
N LYS A 403 23.54 1.29 -16.69
CA LYS A 403 23.59 -0.19 -16.75
C LYS A 403 22.23 -0.84 -16.47
N ALA A 404 21.41 -0.27 -15.59
CA ALA A 404 20.07 -0.81 -15.30
C ALA A 404 19.15 -0.68 -16.53
N CYS A 405 19.24 0.43 -17.25
CA CYS A 405 18.53 0.63 -18.53
C CYS A 405 18.99 -0.37 -19.60
N TYR A 406 20.30 -0.62 -19.70
CA TYR A 406 20.84 -1.66 -20.59
C TYR A 406 20.26 -3.04 -20.28
N LEU A 407 20.27 -3.44 -19.01
CA LEU A 407 19.76 -4.75 -18.59
C LEU A 407 18.27 -4.91 -18.89
N GLN A 408 17.49 -3.85 -18.66
CA GLN A 408 16.07 -3.85 -18.98
C GLN A 408 15.82 -3.98 -20.49
N GLY A 409 16.58 -3.23 -21.30
CA GLY A 409 16.51 -3.36 -22.76
C GLY A 409 16.85 -4.78 -23.22
N ALA A 410 17.89 -5.38 -22.64
CA ALA A 410 18.31 -6.75 -22.97
C ALA A 410 17.25 -7.79 -22.57
N ALA A 411 16.56 -7.60 -21.44
CA ALA A 411 15.45 -8.45 -21.04
C ALA A 411 14.27 -8.34 -22.01
N GLN A 412 13.90 -7.12 -22.41
CA GLN A 412 12.84 -6.87 -23.40
C GLN A 412 13.19 -7.45 -24.78
N MET A 413 14.48 -7.43 -25.17
CA MET A 413 14.96 -8.09 -26.38
C MET A 413 14.70 -9.60 -26.37
N LEU A 414 14.98 -10.28 -25.25
CA LEU A 414 14.67 -11.72 -25.10
C LEU A 414 13.16 -12.00 -25.19
N LEU A 415 12.34 -11.11 -24.61
CA LEU A 415 10.88 -11.19 -24.64
C LEU A 415 10.27 -10.76 -25.98
N LYS A 416 11.09 -10.33 -26.95
CA LYS A 416 10.68 -9.83 -28.27
C LYS A 416 9.78 -8.59 -28.23
N ASP A 417 9.78 -7.83 -27.13
CA ASP A 417 9.15 -6.52 -27.05
C ASP A 417 10.17 -5.45 -27.49
N TYR A 418 10.46 -5.45 -28.79
CA TYR A 418 11.52 -4.61 -29.37
C TYR A 418 11.26 -3.11 -29.18
N LYS A 419 9.99 -2.69 -29.05
CA LYS A 419 9.64 -1.29 -28.80
C LYS A 419 10.09 -0.87 -27.41
N LYS A 420 9.71 -1.64 -26.37
CA LYS A 420 10.16 -1.35 -25.00
C LYS A 420 11.67 -1.50 -24.83
N ALA A 421 12.29 -2.40 -25.59
CA ALA A 421 13.74 -2.51 -25.62
C ALA A 421 14.39 -1.20 -26.11
N CYS A 422 13.91 -0.64 -27.23
CA CYS A 422 14.39 0.66 -27.73
C CYS A 422 14.20 1.78 -26.70
N ASP A 423 13.01 1.88 -26.09
CA ASP A 423 12.72 2.91 -25.08
C ASP A 423 13.70 2.83 -23.89
N ALA A 424 13.95 1.61 -23.39
CA ALA A 424 14.90 1.38 -22.30
C ALA A 424 16.35 1.75 -22.68
N TYR A 425 16.81 1.39 -23.88
CA TYR A 425 18.16 1.76 -24.32
C TYR A 425 18.31 3.27 -24.55
N LEU A 426 17.29 3.94 -25.08
CA LEU A 426 17.27 5.39 -25.23
C LEU A 426 17.36 6.09 -23.86
N ASP A 427 16.63 5.60 -22.86
CA ASP A 427 16.77 6.09 -21.48
C ASP A 427 18.18 5.88 -20.95
N GLY A 428 18.83 4.76 -21.28
CA GLY A 428 20.23 4.50 -20.95
C GLY A 428 21.20 5.53 -21.56
N LEU A 429 21.04 5.85 -22.85
CA LEU A 429 21.87 6.85 -23.53
C LEU A 429 21.61 8.28 -23.05
N LYS A 430 20.42 8.61 -22.54
CA LYS A 430 20.19 9.91 -21.87
C LYS A 430 21.04 10.05 -20.61
N LEU A 431 21.28 8.94 -19.91
CA LEU A 431 22.07 8.91 -18.67
C LEU A 431 23.57 8.85 -18.96
N ASP A 432 23.99 8.10 -19.99
CA ASP A 432 25.38 7.95 -20.41
C ASP A 432 25.48 7.98 -21.95
N PRO A 433 25.57 9.18 -22.56
CA PRO A 433 25.56 9.33 -24.02
C PRO A 433 26.77 8.71 -24.72
N ALA A 434 27.87 8.45 -24.02
CA ALA A 434 29.09 7.87 -24.59
C ALA A 434 29.11 6.33 -24.52
N ASN A 435 28.01 5.70 -24.09
CA ASN A 435 27.95 4.27 -23.86
C ASN A 435 27.79 3.46 -25.16
N VAL A 436 28.91 3.05 -25.73
CA VAL A 436 28.98 2.29 -26.99
C VAL A 436 28.21 0.96 -26.93
N GLU A 437 28.14 0.31 -25.76
CA GLU A 437 27.41 -0.97 -25.62
C GLU A 437 25.90 -0.76 -25.73
N ILE A 438 25.37 0.29 -25.11
CA ILE A 438 23.95 0.65 -25.19
C ILE A 438 23.60 1.10 -26.61
N GLU A 439 24.46 1.92 -27.24
CA GLU A 439 24.25 2.38 -28.62
C GLU A 439 24.16 1.20 -29.60
N LYS A 440 25.08 0.24 -29.49
CA LYS A 440 25.06 -0.97 -30.31
C LYS A 440 23.80 -1.81 -30.08
N ALA A 441 23.40 -2.00 -28.82
CA ALA A 441 22.20 -2.75 -28.47
C ALA A 441 20.91 -2.06 -28.96
N LEU A 442 20.87 -0.73 -28.93
CA LEU A 442 19.77 0.06 -29.52
C LEU A 442 19.69 -0.15 -31.04
N CYS A 443 20.82 -0.13 -31.74
CA CYS A 443 20.85 -0.38 -33.19
C CYS A 443 20.31 -1.77 -33.53
N GLU A 444 20.69 -2.78 -32.75
CA GLU A 444 20.17 -4.14 -32.89
C GLU A 444 18.65 -4.19 -32.64
N ALA A 445 18.16 -3.57 -31.56
CA ALA A 445 16.74 -3.51 -31.24
C ALA A 445 15.91 -2.83 -32.35
N ILE A 446 16.41 -1.73 -32.92
CA ILE A 446 15.76 -1.03 -34.04
C ILE A 446 15.66 -1.93 -35.28
N ASN A 447 16.71 -2.69 -35.58
CA ASN A 447 16.70 -3.62 -36.72
C ASN A 447 15.71 -4.77 -36.50
N CYS A 448 15.65 -5.34 -35.29
CA CYS A 448 14.65 -6.34 -34.93
C CYS A 448 13.22 -5.79 -35.03
N LEU A 449 12.99 -4.57 -34.55
CA LEU A 449 11.68 -3.91 -34.62
C LEU A 449 11.23 -3.72 -36.08
N LYS A 450 12.10 -3.18 -36.95
CA LYS A 450 11.81 -3.02 -38.40
C LYS A 450 11.48 -4.34 -39.08
N THR A 451 12.25 -5.38 -38.78
CA THR A 451 12.04 -6.72 -39.35
C THR A 451 10.71 -7.34 -38.88
N SER A 452 10.35 -7.14 -37.61
CA SER A 452 9.08 -7.64 -37.05
C SER A 452 7.83 -6.90 -37.60
N GLN A 453 7.99 -5.65 -38.03
CA GLN A 453 6.93 -4.87 -38.66
C GLN A 453 6.77 -5.16 -40.15
N ALA A 454 7.84 -5.56 -40.83
CA ALA A 454 7.81 -5.97 -42.23
C ALA A 454 7.26 -7.39 -42.45
N THR A 455 7.11 -8.17 -41.39
CA THR A 455 6.59 -9.56 -41.41
C THR A 455 5.15 -9.69 -40.91
N LYS A 456 4.51 -8.57 -40.55
CA LYS A 456 3.07 -8.44 -40.29
C LYS A 456 2.40 -7.79 -41.49
#